data_AF-A0A3D3GVB5-F1
#
_entry.id   AF-A0A3D3GVB5-F1
#
_cell.length_a   1.000
_cell.length_b   1.000
_cell.length_c   1.000
_cell.angle_alpha   90.00
_cell.angle_beta   90.00
_cell.angle_gamma   90.00
#
_symmetry.space_group_name_H-M   'P 1'
#
loop_
_entity.id
_entity.type
_entity.pdbx_description
1 polymer ?
#
loop_
_entity_poly.entity_id
_entity_poly.type
_entity_poly.pdbx_seq_one_letter_code
_entity_poly.pdbx_strand_id
1 'polypeptide(L)'
;MSTTSLERITIEPKLPATSCVIWLHGLGDSGAGFAPIVPVLALPENHGIRFIFPHAPEQAVTINQGYVMRSWYDIKSMDLH
;
A
#
# COMPACT_ATOMS: atom_id res chain seq x y z
N MET A 1 -9.61 -4.82 21.10
CA MET A 1 -8.68 -4.23 20.11
C MET A 1 -9.53 -3.46 19.10
N SER A 2 -9.47 -2.14 19.06
CA SER A 2 -10.14 -1.36 18.01
C SER A 2 -9.38 -1.62 16.70
N THR A 3 -9.95 -2.44 15.82
CA THR A 3 -9.40 -2.69 14.48
C THR A 3 -9.79 -1.54 13.58
N THR A 4 -9.13 -0.40 13.74
CA THR A 4 -9.32 0.74 12.85
C THR A 4 -8.83 0.34 11.47
N SER A 5 -9.73 0.37 10.48
CA SER A 5 -9.36 0.12 9.08
C SER A 5 -8.45 1.25 8.59
N LEU A 6 -7.39 0.88 7.87
CA LEU A 6 -6.53 1.86 7.22
C LEU A 6 -7.26 2.56 6.07
N GLU A 7 -6.91 3.83 5.84
CA GLU A 7 -7.22 4.51 4.59
C GLU A 7 -6.58 3.75 3.42
N ARG A 8 -7.28 3.66 2.29
CA ARG A 8 -6.82 2.88 1.13
C ARG A 8 -7.46 3.35 -0.16
N ILE A 9 -6.74 3.22 -1.26
CA ILE A 9 -7.29 3.28 -2.61
C ILE A 9 -7.78 1.88 -2.98
N THR A 10 -8.99 1.79 -3.52
CA THR A 10 -9.56 0.54 -4.04
C THR A 10 -9.88 0.71 -5.51
N ILE A 11 -9.38 -0.20 -6.35
CA ILE A 11 -9.71 -0.29 -7.77
C ILE A 11 -10.53 -1.57 -7.97
N GLU A 12 -11.79 -1.40 -8.33
CA GLU A 12 -12.70 -2.50 -8.61
C GLU A 12 -12.56 -2.98 -10.05
N PRO A 13 -12.63 -4.29 -10.30
CA PRO A 13 -12.79 -4.83 -11.65
C PRO A 13 -14.19 -4.51 -12.20
N LYS A 14 -14.35 -4.58 -13.53
CA LYS A 14 -15.67 -4.39 -14.18
C LYS A 14 -16.65 -5.54 -13.88
N LEU A 15 -16.12 -6.73 -13.63
CA LEU A 15 -16.88 -7.93 -13.26
C LEU A 15 -16.86 -8.11 -11.74
N PRO A 16 -17.74 -8.94 -11.15
CA PRO A 16 -17.64 -9.29 -9.73
C PRO A 16 -16.23 -9.77 -9.37
N ALA A 17 -15.67 -9.20 -8.30
CA ALA A 17 -14.33 -9.54 -7.86
C ALA A 17 -14.26 -11.00 -7.39
N THR A 18 -13.41 -11.81 -8.03
CA THR A 18 -13.13 -13.21 -7.68
C THR A 18 -11.75 -13.39 -7.06
N SER A 19 -10.91 -12.34 -7.10
CA SER A 19 -9.56 -12.33 -6.53
C SER A 19 -9.21 -10.93 -6.05
N CYS A 20 -8.23 -10.82 -5.16
CA CYS A 20 -7.77 -9.54 -4.63
C CYS A 20 -6.25 -9.49 -4.52
N VAL A 21 -5.68 -8.36 -4.95
CA VAL A 21 -4.28 -8.00 -4.71
C VAL A 21 -4.26 -6.85 -3.72
N ILE A 22 -3.54 -7.02 -2.62
CA ILE A 22 -3.25 -5.96 -1.65
C ILE A 22 -1.79 -5.59 -1.81
N TRP A 23 -1.51 -4.34 -2.17
CA TRP A 23 -0.16 -3.87 -2.49
C TRP A 23 0.29 -2.80 -1.50
N LEU A 24 1.30 -3.12 -0.70
CA LEU A 24 1.88 -2.20 0.29
C LEU A 24 3.02 -1.41 -0.36
N HIS A 25 2.99 -0.09 -0.22
CA HIS A 25 4.05 0.81 -0.69
C HIS A 25 5.28 0.75 0.23
N GLY A 26 6.42 1.30 -0.24
CA GLY A 26 7.65 1.44 0.54
C GLY A 26 7.65 2.64 1.51
N LEU A 27 8.71 2.77 2.31
CA LEU A 27 8.89 3.85 3.29
C LEU A 27 8.72 5.24 2.66
N GLY A 28 7.93 6.10 3.29
CA GLY A 28 7.73 7.49 2.88
C GLY A 28 6.74 7.71 1.72
N ASP A 29 6.28 6.64 1.06
CA ASP A 29 5.32 6.70 -0.04
C ASP A 29 3.86 6.54 0.45
N SER A 30 2.93 6.28 -0.46
CA SER A 30 1.51 6.10 -0.22
C SER A 30 0.91 5.10 -1.20
N GLY A 31 -0.31 4.61 -0.95
CA GLY A 31 -1.04 3.79 -1.92
C GLY A 31 -1.24 4.45 -3.29
N ALA A 32 -1.17 5.79 -3.37
CA ALA A 32 -1.28 6.52 -4.63
C ALA A 32 -0.04 6.39 -5.52
N GLY A 33 1.14 6.08 -4.96
CA GLY A 33 2.37 5.91 -5.73
C GLY A 33 2.31 4.73 -6.71
N PHE A 34 1.54 3.69 -6.37
CA PHE A 34 1.43 2.46 -7.15
C PHE A 34 0.07 2.23 -7.81
N ALA A 35 -1.02 2.86 -7.33
CA ALA A 35 -2.35 2.69 -7.94
C ALA A 35 -2.39 2.89 -9.47
N PRO A 36 -1.64 3.85 -10.06
CA PRO A 36 -1.59 4.03 -11.52
C PRO A 36 -0.93 2.89 -12.31
N ILE A 37 -0.31 1.89 -11.66
CA ILE A 37 0.29 0.74 -12.36
C ILE A 37 -0.76 -0.23 -12.92
N VAL A 38 -1.98 -0.25 -12.36
CA VAL A 38 -2.99 -1.27 -12.69
C VAL A 38 -3.32 -1.33 -14.19
N PRO A 39 -3.54 -0.20 -14.90
CA PRO A 39 -3.74 -0.23 -16.35
C PRO A 39 -2.51 -0.73 -17.14
N VAL A 40 -1.31 -0.61 -16.58
CA VAL A 40 -0.03 -0.98 -17.22
C VAL A 40 0.27 -2.47 -17.07
N LEU A 41 -0.38 -3.17 -16.14
CA LEU A 41 -0.22 -4.63 -15.96
C LEU A 41 -0.76 -5.45 -17.15
N ALA A 42 -1.44 -4.81 -18.11
CA ALA A 42 -1.97 -5.45 -19.32
C ALA A 42 -2.82 -6.71 -19.04
N LEU A 43 -3.62 -6.65 -17.97
CA LEU A 43 -4.52 -7.73 -17.58
C LEU A 43 -5.62 -7.92 -18.64
N PRO A 44 -6.14 -9.15 -18.83
CA PRO A 44 -7.31 -9.37 -19.66
C PRO A 44 -8.48 -8.47 -19.24
N GLU A 45 -9.21 -7.87 -20.18
CA GLU A 45 -10.30 -6.94 -19.87
C GLU A 45 -11.41 -7.52 -18.98
N ASN A 46 -11.54 -8.86 -18.99
CA ASN A 46 -12.48 -9.63 -18.19
C ASN A 46 -11.89 -10.16 -16.88
N HIS A 47 -10.77 -9.60 -16.38
CA HIS A 47 -10.23 -9.99 -15.08
C HIS A 47 -11.20 -9.62 -13.94
N GLY A 48 -11.27 -10.48 -12.92
CA GLY A 48 -12.06 -10.26 -11.69
C GLY A 48 -11.22 -9.82 -10.50
N ILE A 49 -10.13 -9.08 -10.72
CA ILE A 49 -9.15 -8.74 -9.67
C ILE A 49 -9.45 -7.36 -9.10
N ARG A 50 -9.71 -7.30 -7.78
CA ARG A 50 -9.72 -6.06 -7.00
C ARG A 50 -8.31 -5.71 -6.55
N PHE A 51 -7.89 -4.47 -6.76
CA PHE A 51 -6.65 -3.95 -6.21
C PHE A 51 -6.91 -3.05 -5.01
N ILE A 52 -6.16 -3.25 -3.93
CA ILE A 52 -6.22 -2.45 -2.71
C ILE A 52 -4.82 -1.91 -2.40
N PHE A 53 -4.70 -0.60 -2.30
CA PHE A 53 -3.46 0.10 -1.96
C PHE A 53 -3.65 0.86 -0.64
N PRO A 54 -3.35 0.24 0.52
CA PRO A 54 -3.49 0.89 1.80
C PRO A 54 -2.41 1.95 2.02
N HIS A 55 -2.71 2.92 2.87
CA HIS A 55 -1.75 3.90 3.37
C HIS A 55 -1.18 3.44 4.71
N ALA A 56 0.14 3.43 4.83
CA ALA A 56 0.78 3.28 6.13
C ALA A 56 0.44 4.49 7.03
N PRO A 57 0.30 4.31 8.35
CA PRO A 57 0.13 5.42 9.27
C PRO A 57 1.36 6.34 9.25
N GLU A 58 1.15 7.61 9.58
CA GLU A 58 2.25 8.53 9.82
C GLU A 58 2.87 8.25 11.20
N GLN A 59 4.18 8.01 11.22
CA GLN A 59 4.93 7.79 12.44
C GLN A 59 6.37 8.31 12.27
N ALA A 60 7.04 8.59 13.39
CA ALA A 60 8.46 8.93 13.38
C ALA A 60 9.30 7.71 13.00
N VAL A 61 10.34 7.92 12.18
CA VAL A 61 11.23 6.85 11.71
C VAL A 61 12.65 7.12 12.18
N THR A 62 13.21 6.21 12.97
CA THR A 62 14.47 6.36 13.68
C THR A 62 15.67 6.55 12.74
N ILE A 63 15.82 5.75 11.67
CA ILE A 63 16.91 5.95 10.69
C ILE A 63 16.85 7.32 9.99
N ASN A 64 15.67 7.93 9.94
CA ASN A 64 15.44 9.25 9.35
C ASN A 64 15.42 10.35 10.43
N GLN A 65 16.14 10.13 11.53
CA GLN A 65 16.26 11.08 12.65
C GLN A 65 14.91 11.51 13.24
N GLY A 66 13.94 10.59 13.29
CA GLY A 66 12.61 10.84 13.84
C GLY A 66 11.69 11.64 12.93
N TYR A 67 12.05 11.87 11.66
CA TYR A 67 11.17 12.51 10.71
C TYR A 67 9.86 11.72 10.57
N VAL A 68 8.73 12.43 10.66
CA VAL A 68 7.38 11.83 10.55
C VAL A 68 7.02 11.66 9.09
N MET A 69 6.78 10.41 8.70
CA MET A 69 6.35 10.05 7.35
C MET A 69 5.50 8.78 7.41
N ARG A 70 4.89 8.41 6.29
CA ARG A 70 4.18 7.13 6.18
C ARG A 70 5.17 5.97 6.32
N SER A 71 4.99 5.16 7.35
CA SER A 71 5.77 3.95 7.56
C SER A 71 4.92 2.83 8.14
N TRP A 72 5.21 1.59 7.76
CA TRP A 72 4.54 0.40 8.31
C TRP A 72 5.07 0.03 9.69
N TYR A 73 6.34 0.36 9.95
CA TYR A 73 7.04 0.11 11.19
C TYR A 73 8.22 1.07 11.32
N ASP A 74 8.71 1.27 12.54
CA ASP A 74 9.92 2.05 12.77
C ASP A 74 11.16 1.25 12.33
N ILE A 75 12.02 1.86 11.52
CA ILE A 75 13.31 1.30 11.11
C ILE A 75 14.37 1.95 11.99
N LYS A 76 15.04 1.15 12.83
CA LYS A 76 15.95 1.63 13.88
C LYS A 76 17.41 1.75 13.45
N SER A 77 17.83 0.92 12.50
CA SER A 77 19.18 0.91 11.96
C SER A 77 19.16 0.39 10.53
N MET A 78 20.24 0.67 9.79
CA MET A 78 20.50 0.05 8.48
C MET A 78 21.21 -1.31 8.62
N ASP A 79 21.31 -1.82 9.85
CA ASP A 79 21.90 -3.12 10.10
C ASP A 79 20.88 -4.19 9.75
N LEU A 80 21.15 -4.92 8.68
CA LEU A 80 20.32 -6.02 8.16
C LEU A 80 20.88 -7.38 8.57
N HIS A 81 21.87 -7.42 9.47
CA HIS A 81 22.62 -8.61 9.86
C HIS A 81 22.34 -9.06 11.30
#